data_AF-A0A1Q4AWE0-F1
#
_entry.id   AF-A0A1Q4AWE0-F1
#
_cell.length_a   1.000
_cell.length_b   1.000
_cell.length_c   1.000
_cell.angle_alpha   90.00
_cell.angle_beta   90.00
_cell.angle_gamma   90.00
#
_symmetry.space_group_name_H-M   'P 1'
#
loop_
_entity.id
_entity.type
_entity.pdbx_description
1 polymer ?
#
loop_
_entity_poly.entity_id
_entity_poly.type
_entity_poly.pdbx_seq_one_letter_code
_entity_poly.pdbx_strand_id
1 'polypeptide(L)'
;MRLVEQWVFGLVSAVPELTPYYDSHVRANGALDAEVFLRMASTWAARQGATEPVLRLLSALERDYEGGGPKVRGIIEGSFVEPLAAHPLAHSFGPRLRRAARPHSLGHGER
;
A
#
# COMPACT_ATOMS: atom_id res chain seq x y z
N MET A 1 9.21 -14.92 -6.72
CA MET A 1 9.03 -14.41 -5.34
C MET A 1 10.00 -13.26 -5.02
N ARG A 2 11.31 -13.40 -5.24
CA ARG A 2 12.34 -12.37 -4.96
C ARG A 2 12.02 -10.91 -5.34
N LEU A 3 11.36 -10.68 -6.48
CA LEU A 3 11.04 -9.31 -6.95
C LEU A 3 10.07 -8.54 -6.04
N VAL A 4 9.12 -9.23 -5.40
CA VAL A 4 8.15 -8.59 -4.50
C VAL A 4 8.78 -8.30 -3.14
N GLU A 5 9.62 -9.21 -2.65
CA GLU A 5 10.35 -9.02 -1.40
C GLU A 5 11.36 -7.88 -1.49
N GLN A 6 12.10 -7.79 -2.61
CA GLN A 6 12.99 -6.67 -2.88
C GLN A 6 12.26 -5.34 -2.99
N TRP A 7 11.06 -5.34 -3.59
CA TRP A 7 10.22 -4.15 -3.66
C TRP A 7 9.78 -3.70 -2.26
N VAL A 8 9.27 -4.60 -1.42
CA VAL A 8 8.89 -4.28 -0.04
C VAL A 8 10.09 -3.78 0.77
N PHE A 9 11.27 -4.39 0.59
CA PHE A 9 12.49 -3.89 1.24
C PHE A 9 12.83 -2.46 0.79
N GLY A 10 12.69 -2.15 -0.50
CA GLY A 10 12.85 -0.79 -1.02
C GLY A 10 11.85 0.19 -0.41
N LEU A 11 10.61 -0.25 -0.18
CA LEU A 11 9.57 0.56 0.48
C LEU A 11 9.90 0.83 1.95
N VAL A 12 10.34 -0.18 2.71
CA VAL A 12 10.79 -0.03 4.10
C VAL A 12 12.02 0.88 4.19
N SER A 13 12.95 0.79 3.24
CA SER A 13 14.10 1.69 3.18
C SER A 13 13.71 3.15 2.92
N ALA A 14 12.61 3.39 2.19
CA ALA A 14 12.10 4.74 1.93
C ALA A 14 11.26 5.29 3.10
N VAL A 15 10.67 4.39 3.91
CA VAL A 15 9.84 4.71 5.07
C VAL A 15 10.30 3.86 6.27
N PRO A 16 11.38 4.27 6.96
CA PRO A 16 11.96 3.50 8.07
C PRO A 16 10.98 3.22 9.21
N GLU A 17 9.94 4.04 9.35
CA GLU A 17 8.84 3.86 10.32
C GLU A 17 8.06 2.55 10.10
N LEU A 18 8.19 1.92 8.92
CA LEU A 18 7.60 0.61 8.63
C LEU A 18 8.47 -0.57 9.08
N THR A 19 9.73 -0.34 9.45
CA THR A 19 10.67 -1.41 9.88
C THR A 19 10.09 -2.30 10.99
N PRO A 20 9.46 -1.77 12.06
CA PRO A 20 8.88 -2.61 13.10
C PRO A 20 7.76 -3.54 12.59
N TYR A 21 6.99 -3.09 11.59
CA TYR A 21 5.92 -3.88 10.98
C TYR A 21 6.49 -4.97 10.08
N TYR A 22 7.57 -4.66 9.37
CA TYR A 22 8.33 -5.63 8.55
C TYR A 22 8.93 -6.74 9.43
N ASP A 23 9.69 -6.38 10.46
CA ASP A 23 10.31 -7.33 11.40
C ASP A 23 9.25 -8.18 12.11
N SER A 24 8.17 -7.57 12.59
CA SER A 24 7.07 -8.27 13.25
C SER A 24 6.44 -9.31 12.31
N HIS A 25 6.16 -8.94 11.06
CA HIS A 25 5.56 -9.84 10.07
C HIS A 25 6.47 -11.02 9.73
N VAL A 26 7.74 -10.76 9.44
CA VAL A 26 8.72 -11.80 9.10
C VAL A 26 8.93 -12.75 10.29
N ARG A 27 9.03 -12.21 11.50
CA ARG A 27 9.19 -13.02 12.72
C ARG A 27 7.97 -13.90 12.99
N ALA A 28 6.76 -13.40 12.76
CA ALA A 28 5.52 -14.14 13.01
C ALA A 28 5.25 -15.24 11.97
N ASN A 29 5.60 -15.00 10.69
CA ASN A 29 5.21 -15.87 9.58
C ASN A 29 6.36 -16.69 8.97
N GLY A 30 7.62 -16.39 9.34
CA GLY A 30 8.80 -17.02 8.76
C GLY A 30 9.12 -16.61 7.31
N ALA A 31 8.22 -15.87 6.66
CA ALA A 31 8.39 -15.33 5.32
C ALA A 31 7.61 -14.01 5.17
N LEU A 32 8.04 -13.18 4.22
CA LEU A 32 7.38 -11.93 3.91
C LEU A 32 6.21 -12.14 2.97
N ASP A 33 5.04 -11.65 3.37
CA ASP A 33 3.86 -11.54 2.52
C ASP A 33 3.57 -10.06 2.30
N ALA A 34 3.65 -9.63 1.05
CA ALA A 34 3.56 -8.21 0.72
C ALA A 34 2.14 -7.65 0.89
N GLU A 35 1.11 -8.47 0.72
CA GLU A 35 -0.29 -8.05 0.92
C GLU A 35 -0.56 -7.81 2.39
N VAL A 36 -0.16 -8.76 3.25
CA VAL A 36 -0.30 -8.61 4.70
C VAL A 36 0.52 -7.41 5.19
N PHE A 37 1.77 -7.27 4.75
CA PHE A 37 2.61 -6.13 5.10
C PHE A 37 1.98 -4.80 4.68
N LEU A 38 1.44 -4.68 3.46
CA LEU A 38 0.78 -3.46 3.02
C LEU A 38 -0.51 -3.17 3.78
N ARG A 39 -1.26 -4.19 4.21
CA ARG A 39 -2.42 -3.99 5.11
C ARG A 39 -2.00 -3.47 6.49
N MET A 40 -0.87 -3.92 7.01
CA MET A 40 -0.32 -3.38 8.25
C MET A 40 0.11 -1.92 8.05
N ALA A 41 0.77 -1.61 6.94
CA ALA A 41 1.16 -0.25 6.57
C ALA A 41 -0.04 0.68 6.36
N SER A 42 -1.12 0.21 5.73
CA SER A 42 -2.34 1.00 5.54
C SER A 42 -3.05 1.28 6.86
N THR A 43 -3.12 0.29 7.75
CA THR A 43 -3.66 0.45 9.11
C THR A 43 -2.83 1.46 9.91
N TRP A 44 -1.50 1.39 9.81
CA TRP A 44 -0.61 2.37 10.44
C TRP A 44 -0.83 3.77 9.86
N ALA A 45 -0.88 3.92 8.54
CA ALA A 45 -1.10 5.19 7.88
C ALA A 45 -2.46 5.82 8.25
N ALA A 46 -3.52 5.01 8.34
CA ALA A 46 -4.83 5.45 8.81
C ALA A 46 -4.76 6.07 10.22
N ARG A 47 -4.03 5.42 11.14
CA ARG A 47 -3.88 5.89 12.53
C ARG A 47 -3.05 7.16 12.64
N GLN A 48 -2.01 7.30 11.82
CA GLN A 48 -1.14 8.48 11.85
C GLN A 48 -1.79 9.69 11.17
N GLY A 49 -2.62 9.49 10.15
CA GLY A 49 -3.12 10.56 9.31
C GLY A 49 -2.05 11.13 8.39
N ALA A 50 -2.27 12.33 7.83
CA ALA A 50 -1.41 12.94 6.81
C ALA A 50 -0.11 13.54 7.39
N THR A 51 0.67 12.72 8.09
CA THR A 51 2.00 13.08 8.61
C THR A 51 3.07 12.93 7.52
N GLU A 52 4.22 13.57 7.69
CA GLU A 52 5.34 13.46 6.75
C GLU A 52 5.72 12.01 6.37
N PRO A 53 5.90 11.05 7.30
CA PRO A 53 6.25 9.68 6.92
C PRO A 53 5.13 8.97 6.14
N VAL A 54 3.86 9.31 6.41
CA VAL A 54 2.73 8.80 5.62
C VAL A 54 2.75 9.40 4.21
N LEU A 55 3.02 10.70 4.06
CA LEU A 55 3.15 11.32 2.74
C LEU A 55 4.32 10.74 1.94
N ARG A 56 5.44 10.41 2.61
CA ARG A 56 6.56 9.66 2.01
C ARG A 56 6.10 8.27 1.54
N LEU A 57 5.35 7.55 2.35
CA LEU A 57 4.76 6.25 1.96
C LEU A 57 3.85 6.38 0.75
N LEU A 58 2.92 7.34 0.74
CA LEU A 58 2.02 7.56 -0.39
C LEU A 58 2.79 7.89 -1.68
N SER A 59 3.85 8.69 -1.56
CA SER A 59 4.69 9.07 -2.71
C SER A 59 5.49 7.87 -3.25
N ALA A 60 6.02 7.02 -2.37
CA ALA A 60 6.69 5.79 -2.76
C ALA A 60 5.72 4.83 -3.45
N LEU A 61 4.53 4.63 -2.89
CA LEU A 61 3.48 3.80 -3.48
C LEU A 61 2.99 4.34 -4.83
N GLU A 62 2.88 5.66 -5.01
CA GLU A 62 2.50 6.25 -6.29
C GLU A 62 3.55 5.97 -7.39
N ARG A 63 4.84 6.11 -7.05
CA ARG A 63 5.96 5.77 -7.96
C ARG A 63 5.98 4.28 -8.29
N ASP A 64 5.79 3.44 -7.28
CA ASP A 64 5.84 1.98 -7.44
C ASP A 64 4.59 1.48 -8.18
N TYR A 65 3.45 2.16 -8.04
CA TYR A 65 2.26 1.90 -8.84
C TYR A 65 2.49 2.27 -10.32
N GLU A 66 3.20 3.37 -10.60
CA GLU A 66 3.62 3.73 -11.96
C GLU A 66 4.56 2.69 -12.58
N GLY A 67 5.73 2.51 -11.96
CA GLY A 67 6.83 1.74 -12.52
C GLY A 67 6.73 0.24 -12.27
N GLY A 68 5.85 -0.18 -11.36
CA GLY A 68 5.65 -1.58 -11.01
C GLY A 68 4.86 -2.36 -12.05
N GLY A 69 5.11 -3.68 -12.08
CA GLY A 69 4.32 -4.62 -12.87
C GLY A 69 2.91 -4.83 -12.30
N PRO A 70 2.02 -5.53 -13.04
CA PRO A 70 0.62 -5.74 -12.67
C PRO A 70 0.45 -6.39 -11.29
N LYS A 71 1.39 -7.25 -10.87
CA LYS A 71 1.39 -7.84 -9.54
C LYS A 71 1.55 -6.80 -8.42
N VAL A 72 2.48 -5.86 -8.55
CA VAL A 72 2.71 -4.81 -7.52
C VAL A 72 1.49 -3.89 -7.45
N ARG A 73 0.94 -3.50 -8.61
CA ARG A 73 -0.29 -2.68 -8.67
C ARG A 73 -1.45 -3.35 -7.94
N GLY A 74 -1.74 -4.62 -8.24
CA GLY A 74 -2.81 -5.36 -7.57
C GLY A 74 -2.64 -5.44 -6.04
N ILE A 75 -1.40 -5.60 -5.55
CA ILE A 75 -1.12 -5.59 -4.11
C ILE A 75 -1.39 -4.19 -3.52
N ILE A 76 -0.93 -3.13 -4.17
CA ILE A 76 -1.17 -1.74 -3.72
C ILE A 76 -2.67 -1.44 -3.70
N GLU A 77 -3.40 -1.82 -4.73
CA GLU A 77 -4.85 -1.63 -4.85
C GLU A 77 -5.60 -2.32 -3.72
N GLY A 78 -5.48 -3.64 -3.62
CA GLY A 78 -6.29 -4.43 -2.69
C GLY A 78 -5.84 -4.32 -1.23
N SER A 79 -4.56 -4.07 -0.97
CA SER A 79 -4.03 -4.10 0.41
C SER A 79 -3.78 -2.71 1.03
N PHE A 80 -3.72 -1.66 0.22
CA PHE A 80 -3.47 -0.30 0.71
C PHE A 80 -4.54 0.71 0.29
N VAL A 81 -4.87 0.76 -1.00
CA VAL A 81 -5.80 1.76 -1.55
C VAL A 81 -7.24 1.47 -1.16
N GLU A 82 -7.71 0.24 -1.39
CA GLU A 82 -9.09 -0.17 -1.09
C GLU A 82 -9.46 0.03 0.39
N PRO A 83 -8.64 -0.41 1.38
CA PRO A 83 -8.93 -0.18 2.80
C PRO A 83 -9.02 1.30 3.20
N LEU A 84 -8.33 2.17 2.46
CA LEU A 84 -8.25 3.60 2.73
C LEU A 84 -9.17 4.43 1.84
N ALA A 85 -9.90 3.83 0.88
CA ALA A 85 -10.69 4.57 -0.11
C ALA A 85 -11.78 5.47 0.51
N ALA A 86 -12.35 5.04 1.63
CA ALA A 86 -13.32 5.81 2.41
C ALA A 86 -12.68 6.65 3.55
N HIS A 87 -11.37 6.53 3.78
CA HIS A 87 -10.67 7.23 4.85
C HIS A 87 -10.30 8.67 4.43
N PRO A 88 -10.28 9.66 5.34
CA PRO A 88 -9.86 11.02 5.01
C PRO A 88 -8.49 11.11 4.34
N LEU A 89 -7.61 10.15 4.63
CA LEU A 89 -6.27 10.04 4.03
C LEU A 89 -6.31 9.83 2.50
N ALA A 90 -7.41 9.33 1.92
CA ALA A 90 -7.57 9.22 0.47
C ALA A 90 -7.45 10.57 -0.26
N HIS A 91 -7.71 11.69 0.43
CA HIS A 91 -7.49 13.03 -0.11
C HIS A 91 -6.00 13.33 -0.32
N SER A 92 -5.10 12.65 0.38
CA SER A 92 -3.65 12.79 0.21
C SER A 92 -3.09 11.87 -0.88
N PHE A 93 -3.91 11.01 -1.49
CA PHE A 93 -3.45 10.13 -2.56
C PHE A 93 -3.02 10.92 -3.80
N GLY A 94 -1.93 10.46 -4.40
CA GLY A 94 -1.50 10.88 -5.73
C GLY A 94 -2.55 10.53 -6.79
N PRO A 95 -2.44 11.09 -8.00
CA PRO A 95 -3.46 10.96 -9.03
C PRO A 95 -3.75 9.52 -9.44
N ARG A 96 -2.78 8.61 -9.40
CA ARG A 96 -2.97 7.20 -9.79
C ARG A 96 -3.60 6.40 -8.66
N LEU A 97 -3.07 6.52 -7.44
CA LEU A 97 -3.69 5.87 -6.29
C LEU A 97 -5.12 6.38 -6.07
N ARG A 98 -5.39 7.66 -6.35
CA ARG A 98 -6.75 8.21 -6.30
C ARG A 98 -7.65 7.64 -7.40
N ARG A 99 -7.14 7.36 -8.61
CA ARG A 99 -7.90 6.67 -9.66
C ARG A 99 -8.20 5.23 -9.26
N ALA A 100 -7.24 4.53 -8.67
CA ALA A 100 -7.43 3.19 -8.13
C ALA A 100 -8.43 3.16 -6.94
N ALA A 101 -8.46 4.21 -6.13
CA ALA A 101 -9.38 4.35 -5.01
C ALA A 101 -10.81 4.67 -5.43
N ARG A 102 -11.02 5.14 -6.67
CA ARG A 102 -12.37 5.36 -7.16
C ARG A 102 -13.01 3.99 -7.30
N PRO A 103 -14.18 3.77 -6.67
CA PRO A 103 -14.88 2.52 -6.86
C PRO A 103 -15.04 2.27 -8.36
N HIS A 104 -14.82 1.03 -8.79
CA HIS A 104 -15.46 0.50 -9.99
C HIS A 104 -16.99 0.54 -9.77
N SER A 105 -17.57 1.73 -9.70
CA SER A 105 -18.97 1.95 -9.98
C SER A 105 -19.14 1.74 -11.47
N LEU A 106 -19.23 0.48 -11.91
CA LEU A 106 -19.75 -0.04 -13.18
C LEU A 106 -19.29 -1.51 -13.30
N GLY A 107 -20.05 -2.46 -12.73
CA GLY A 107 -19.71 -3.88 -12.90
C GLY A 107 -20.36 -4.89 -11.96
N HIS A 108 -21.60 -4.68 -11.54
CA HIS A 108 -22.48 -5.78 -11.08
C HIS A 108 -23.84 -5.52 -11.73
N GLY A 109 -24.02 -5.99 -12.97
CA GLY A 109 -24.96 -7.06 -13.31
C GLY A 109 -26.40 -6.54 -13.31
N GLU A 110 -26.98 -6.13 -14.45
CA GLU A 110 -27.61 -7.05 -15.41
C GLU A 110 -28.23 -8.29 -14.72
N ARG A 111 -29.46 -8.13 -14.20
CA ARG A 111 -30.65 -8.93 -14.54
C ARG A 111 -31.89 -8.44 -13.82
#